data_AF-A0A6A5W303-F1
#
_entry.id   AF-A0A6A5W303-F1
#
_cell.length_a   1.000
_cell.length_b   1.000
_cell.length_c   1.000
_cell.angle_alpha   90.00
_cell.angle_beta   90.00
_cell.angle_gamma   90.00
#
_symmetry.space_group_name_H-M   'P 1'
#
loop_
_entity.id
_entity.type
_entity.pdbx_description
1 polymer ?
#
loop_
_entity_poly.entity_id
_entity_poly.type
_entity_poly.pdbx_seq_one_letter_code
_entity_poly.pdbx_strand_id
1 'polypeptide(L)'
;MSTRILRALLALLRPSTYLFRKVAPPLPVRHASSPATLPTPIPIDPSYQPETSITYLPSKSPIADILKVIERDGGVILTDLVSTSDLDSIEAELSPYLAQTKSTEKSALHIIPKETTAIPGLVGKSSTIERICEDPVLDALRTHILEDRFTVIREDFLEENVIEPLLSIGITLHIGYGAPRQRLHRDDNVHGVRHDGPWSWKKASQFACLIAGTETTRENGATMFVPGSHRWDDVRRPEMEEVCFAEMKPGSALVFLAACYHGGGHNSVKDSIRKIHGLFFIRGTMRTEENQFLAVPRSKVLGMNDKMLGLLGYKKPTTVLGIVENDDPSKDLEGVFDRIML
;
A
#
# COMPACT_ATOMS: atom_id res chain seq x y z
N MET A 1 -32.66 49.37 5.98
CA MET A 1 -31.91 48.10 5.95
C MET A 1 -30.50 48.38 5.47
N SER A 2 -29.51 48.15 6.32
CA SER A 2 -28.16 48.73 6.25
C SER A 2 -27.28 48.06 5.19
N THR A 3 -26.51 48.90 4.49
CA THR A 3 -25.38 48.61 3.59
C THR A 3 -24.31 47.65 4.17
N ARG A 4 -24.41 47.27 5.45
CA ARG A 4 -23.57 46.26 6.10
C ARG A 4 -23.89 44.81 5.69
N ILE A 5 -25.13 44.48 5.34
CA ILE A 5 -25.49 43.10 4.93
C ILE A 5 -24.99 42.78 3.52
N LEU A 6 -24.98 43.78 2.61
CA LEU A 6 -24.51 43.59 1.24
C LEU A 6 -22.98 43.38 1.15
N ARG A 7 -22.21 43.98 2.08
CA ARG A 7 -20.75 43.74 2.19
C ARG A 7 -20.41 42.36 2.76
N ALA A 8 -21.29 41.77 3.59
CA ALA A 8 -21.09 40.42 4.12
C ALA A 8 -21.35 39.33 3.06
N LEU A 9 -22.35 39.51 2.18
CA LEU A 9 -22.61 38.56 1.08
C LEU A 9 -21.53 38.59 -0.03
N LEU A 10 -20.90 39.73 -0.29
CA LEU A 10 -19.83 39.84 -1.29
C LEU A 10 -18.48 39.27 -0.82
N ALA A 11 -18.30 39.03 0.49
CA ALA A 11 -17.09 38.39 1.03
C ALA A 11 -17.11 36.85 0.91
N LEU A 12 -18.29 36.24 0.72
CA LEU A 12 -18.49 34.79 0.55
C LEU A 12 -18.39 34.33 -0.92
N LEU A 13 -18.17 35.25 -1.86
CA LEU A 13 -18.05 34.99 -3.30
C LEU A 13 -16.63 35.28 -3.81
N ARG A 14 -15.60 35.03 -3.00
CA ARG A 14 -14.23 34.95 -3.54
C ARG A 14 -14.11 33.64 -4.31
N PRO A 15 -13.87 33.65 -5.63
CA PRO A 15 -13.51 32.43 -6.32
C PRO A 15 -12.24 31.87 -5.67
N SER A 16 -12.29 30.60 -5.27
CA SER A 16 -11.11 29.86 -4.86
C SER A 16 -10.06 30.02 -5.95
N THR A 17 -8.98 30.74 -5.66
CA THR A 17 -7.83 30.82 -6.53
C THR A 17 -7.11 29.48 -6.48
N TYR A 18 -7.69 28.46 -7.11
CA TYR A 18 -6.89 27.45 -7.76
C TYR A 18 -6.12 28.20 -8.83
N LEU A 19 -4.89 28.59 -8.50
CA LEU A 19 -3.93 29.01 -9.50
C LEU A 19 -3.92 27.89 -10.55
N PHE A 20 -4.32 28.23 -11.78
CA PHE A 20 -4.01 27.44 -12.96
C PHE A 20 -2.48 27.37 -13.05
N ARG A 21 -1.86 26.42 -12.35
CA ARG A 21 -0.47 26.01 -12.61
C ARG A 21 -0.46 25.57 -14.07
N LYS A 22 0.41 26.19 -14.88
CA LYS A 22 0.58 25.87 -16.30
C LYS A 22 0.69 24.36 -16.45
N VAL A 23 -0.13 23.76 -17.31
CA VAL A 23 -0.04 22.35 -17.68
C VAL A 23 1.38 22.12 -18.19
N ALA A 24 2.15 21.27 -17.49
CA ALA A 24 3.51 20.94 -17.89
C ALA A 24 3.48 20.34 -19.30
N PRO A 25 4.45 20.66 -20.18
CA PRO A 25 4.47 20.10 -21.53
C PRO A 25 4.45 18.55 -21.48
N PRO A 26 3.82 17.89 -22.46
CA PRO A 26 3.72 16.44 -22.48
C PRO A 26 5.10 15.79 -22.41
N LEU A 27 5.24 14.75 -21.59
CA LEU A 27 6.46 13.95 -21.57
C LEU A 27 6.60 13.18 -22.89
N PRO A 28 7.83 12.93 -23.36
CA PRO A 28 8.04 12.06 -24.51
C PRO A 28 7.45 10.67 -24.24
N VAL A 29 6.51 10.25 -25.09
CA VAL A 29 5.96 8.89 -25.08
C VAL A 29 7.01 7.95 -25.65
N ARG A 30 7.41 6.93 -24.90
CA ARG A 30 8.28 5.86 -25.40
C ARG A 30 7.43 4.69 -25.85
N HIS A 31 7.55 4.30 -27.12
CA HIS A 31 6.95 3.08 -27.64
C HIS A 31 7.67 1.85 -27.07
N ALA A 32 6.90 0.78 -26.82
CA ALA A 32 7.34 -0.46 -26.17
C ALA A 32 8.42 -1.26 -26.91
N SER A 33 8.95 -0.76 -28.04
CA SER A 33 9.87 -1.48 -28.92
C SER A 33 11.35 -1.39 -28.52
N SER A 34 11.70 -0.83 -27.36
CA SER A 34 13.04 -0.97 -26.80
C SER A 34 13.03 -0.83 -25.27
N PRO A 35 13.48 -1.84 -24.49
CA PRO A 35 13.54 -1.78 -23.04
C PRO A 35 14.78 -0.99 -22.60
N ALA A 36 14.86 0.29 -22.98
CA ALA A 36 15.83 1.18 -22.39
C ALA A 36 15.38 1.44 -20.95
N THR A 37 16.05 0.82 -19.98
CA THR A 37 15.86 1.05 -18.55
C THR A 37 15.88 2.56 -18.28
N LEU A 38 14.89 3.05 -17.53
CA LEU A 38 14.89 4.45 -17.11
C LEU A 38 16.21 4.74 -16.36
N PRO A 39 16.84 5.91 -16.58
CA PRO A 39 18.08 6.22 -15.89
C PRO A 39 17.84 6.21 -14.38
N THR A 40 18.85 5.82 -13.61
CA THR A 40 18.78 5.88 -12.15
C THR A 40 18.52 7.32 -11.71
N PRO A 41 17.49 7.60 -10.89
CA PRO A 41 17.23 8.95 -10.44
C PRO A 41 18.33 9.42 -9.47
N ILE A 42 18.70 10.69 -9.59
CA ILE A 42 19.71 11.33 -8.73
C ILE A 42 19.16 11.44 -7.29
N PRO A 43 19.97 11.20 -6.24
CA PRO A 43 19.56 11.43 -4.85
C PRO A 43 19.00 12.83 -4.60
N ILE A 44 18.12 12.97 -3.61
CA ILE A 44 17.65 14.29 -3.15
C ILE A 44 18.81 14.96 -2.40
N ASP A 45 19.06 16.24 -2.70
CA ASP A 45 20.12 17.03 -2.06
C ASP A 45 20.03 16.94 -0.52
N PRO A 46 21.06 16.47 0.21
CA PRO A 46 21.03 16.35 1.67
C PRO A 46 20.65 17.64 2.41
N SER A 47 20.88 18.81 1.81
CA SER A 47 20.50 20.11 2.39
C SER A 47 19.01 20.45 2.28
N TYR A 48 18.26 19.77 1.41
CA TYR A 48 16.81 19.96 1.27
C TYR A 48 16.09 19.76 2.61
N GLN A 49 15.17 20.64 2.97
CA GLN A 49 14.35 20.54 4.17
C GLN A 49 12.88 20.46 3.74
N PRO A 50 12.16 19.36 4.03
CA PRO A 50 10.75 19.26 3.68
C PRO A 50 9.91 20.36 4.31
N GLU A 51 9.08 21.04 3.52
CA GLU A 51 8.09 22.01 4.01
C GLU A 51 6.83 21.34 4.56
N THR A 52 6.65 20.05 4.27
CA THR A 52 5.54 19.21 4.74
C THR A 52 6.06 17.99 5.47
N SER A 53 5.22 17.39 6.29
CA SER A 53 5.51 16.14 7.01
C SER A 53 4.32 15.19 6.97
N ILE A 54 4.58 13.93 7.34
CA ILE A 54 3.52 12.94 7.53
C ILE A 54 3.04 13.05 8.98
N THR A 55 1.73 13.04 9.19
CA THR A 55 1.15 13.08 10.54
C THR A 55 1.42 11.76 11.27
N TYR A 56 1.80 11.85 12.54
CA TYR A 56 1.99 10.69 13.42
C TYR A 56 0.80 10.55 14.37
N LEU A 57 0.32 9.32 14.54
CA LEU A 57 -0.69 8.96 15.53
C LEU A 57 -0.30 7.64 16.21
N PRO A 58 -0.59 7.43 17.51
CA PRO A 58 -0.50 6.10 18.10
C PRO A 58 -1.37 5.09 17.34
N SER A 59 -0.91 3.85 17.17
CA SER A 59 -1.66 2.77 16.51
C SER A 59 -3.04 2.52 17.13
N LYS A 60 -3.18 2.80 18.43
CA LYS A 60 -4.43 2.68 19.21
C LYS A 60 -5.32 3.93 19.17
N SER A 61 -5.00 4.92 18.34
CA SER A 61 -5.85 6.10 18.16
C SER A 61 -7.23 5.69 17.63
N PRO A 62 -8.30 6.47 17.90
CA PRO A 62 -9.61 6.18 17.34
C PRO A 62 -9.54 6.06 15.80
N ILE A 63 -10.15 5.01 15.25
CA ILE A 63 -10.13 4.75 13.80
C ILE A 63 -10.63 5.96 12.99
N ALA A 64 -11.64 6.67 13.51
CA ALA A 64 -12.15 7.88 12.87
C ALA A 64 -11.09 8.99 12.73
N ASP A 65 -10.14 9.10 13.67
CA ASP A 65 -9.09 10.11 13.60
C ASP A 65 -7.97 9.69 12.65
N ILE A 66 -7.64 8.40 12.62
CA ILE A 66 -6.73 7.82 11.61
C ILE A 66 -7.29 8.05 10.19
N LEU A 67 -8.57 7.74 9.97
CA LEU A 67 -9.24 7.93 8.69
C LEU A 67 -9.31 9.40 8.26
N LYS A 68 -9.54 10.34 9.19
CA LYS A 68 -9.49 11.79 8.87
C LYS A 68 -8.13 12.21 8.35
N VAL A 69 -7.04 11.70 8.92
CA VAL A 69 -5.68 12.00 8.46
C VAL A 69 -5.43 11.37 7.09
N ILE A 70 -5.77 10.10 6.89
CA ILE A 70 -5.62 9.44 5.59
C ILE A 70 -6.49 10.13 4.52
N GLU A 71 -7.70 10.57 4.85
CA GLU A 71 -8.53 11.34 3.93
C GLU A 71 -7.84 12.65 3.53
N ARG A 72 -7.33 13.40 4.50
CA ARG A 72 -6.69 14.70 4.26
C ARG A 72 -5.39 14.56 3.47
N ASP A 73 -4.50 13.67 3.92
CA ASP A 73 -3.09 13.62 3.50
C ASP A 73 -2.77 12.42 2.60
N GLY A 74 -3.66 11.44 2.53
CA GLY A 74 -3.45 10.20 1.80
C GLY A 74 -2.55 9.19 2.52
N GLY A 75 -2.02 9.54 3.70
CA GLY A 75 -1.23 8.64 4.54
C GLY A 75 -0.99 9.17 5.95
N VAL A 76 -0.57 8.27 6.84
CA VAL A 76 -0.35 8.51 8.27
C VAL A 76 0.75 7.56 8.77
N ILE A 77 1.55 8.00 9.73
CA ILE A 77 2.44 7.10 10.47
C ILE A 77 1.76 6.68 11.77
N LEU A 78 1.55 5.37 11.92
CA LEU A 78 1.08 4.76 13.14
C LEU A 78 2.27 4.36 14.02
N THR A 79 2.41 4.98 15.19
CA THR A 79 3.47 4.60 16.15
C THR A 79 3.05 3.40 16.97
N ASP A 80 4.03 2.59 17.39
CA ASP A 80 3.81 1.45 18.29
C ASP A 80 2.78 0.45 17.74
N LEU A 81 2.81 0.18 16.43
CA LEU A 81 1.95 -0.82 15.79
C LEU A 81 2.45 -2.24 16.07
N VAL A 82 3.76 -2.44 15.97
CA VAL A 82 4.40 -3.74 16.18
C VAL A 82 5.41 -3.63 17.33
N SER A 83 5.38 -4.59 18.26
CA SER A 83 6.28 -4.61 19.41
C SER A 83 7.70 -5.02 19.01
N THR A 84 8.70 -4.68 19.82
CA THR A 84 10.07 -5.13 19.60
C THR A 84 10.19 -6.66 19.58
N SER A 85 9.45 -7.37 20.45
CA SER A 85 9.44 -8.85 20.46
C SER A 85 8.87 -9.45 19.19
N ASP A 86 7.86 -8.80 18.60
CA ASP A 86 7.30 -9.23 17.33
C ASP A 86 8.31 -8.97 16.20
N LEU A 87 9.03 -7.85 16.20
CA LEU A 87 10.10 -7.59 15.22
C LEU A 87 11.23 -8.63 15.32
N ASP A 88 11.65 -8.98 16.54
CA ASP A 88 12.67 -10.02 16.76
C ASP A 88 12.20 -11.39 16.24
N SER A 89 10.91 -11.70 16.42
CA SER A 89 10.30 -12.92 15.90
C SER A 89 10.24 -12.92 14.38
N ILE A 90 9.88 -11.80 13.75
CA ILE A 90 9.88 -11.64 12.29
C ILE A 90 11.29 -11.86 11.73
N GLU A 91 12.32 -11.27 12.35
CA GLU A 91 13.70 -11.46 11.91
C GLU A 91 14.11 -12.94 11.96
N ALA A 92 13.81 -13.62 13.07
CA ALA A 92 14.12 -15.03 13.24
C ALA A 92 13.38 -15.91 12.21
N GLU A 93 12.09 -15.64 11.98
CA GLU A 93 11.23 -16.38 11.05
C GLU A 93 11.65 -16.15 9.58
N LEU A 94 12.13 -14.95 9.23
CA LEU A 94 12.51 -14.60 7.85
C LEU A 94 13.97 -14.93 7.50
N SER A 95 14.85 -15.06 8.49
CA SER A 95 16.29 -15.32 8.30
C SER A 95 16.58 -16.52 7.37
N PRO A 96 15.90 -17.68 7.47
CA PRO A 96 16.13 -18.82 6.56
C PRO A 96 15.83 -18.50 5.08
N TYR A 97 14.91 -17.57 4.81
CA TYR A 97 14.51 -17.18 3.47
C TYR A 97 15.40 -16.10 2.89
N LEU A 98 15.99 -15.24 3.73
CA LEU A 98 16.92 -14.21 3.31
C LEU A 98 18.12 -14.82 2.56
N ALA A 99 18.70 -15.90 3.09
CA ALA A 99 19.82 -16.60 2.47
C ALA A 99 19.50 -17.23 1.10
N GLN A 100 18.22 -17.50 0.83
CA GLN A 100 17.75 -18.15 -0.41
C GLN A 100 17.22 -17.14 -1.43
N THR A 101 17.09 -15.87 -1.03
CA THR A 101 16.46 -14.85 -1.86
C THR A 101 17.38 -14.46 -3.00
N LYS A 102 16.88 -14.59 -4.23
CA LYS A 102 17.60 -14.18 -5.44
C LYS A 102 17.62 -12.66 -5.54
N SER A 103 18.64 -12.14 -6.22
CA SER A 103 18.71 -10.72 -6.59
C SER A 103 17.42 -10.27 -7.31
N THR A 104 17.01 -9.03 -7.07
CA THR A 104 15.91 -8.37 -7.77
C THR A 104 16.29 -7.98 -9.20
N GLU A 105 17.58 -8.00 -9.54
CA GLU A 105 18.08 -7.75 -10.89
C GLU A 105 17.50 -8.75 -11.90
N LYS A 106 16.84 -8.24 -12.95
CA LYS A 106 16.14 -9.03 -13.98
C LYS A 106 15.06 -9.97 -13.41
N SER A 107 14.51 -9.64 -12.23
CA SER A 107 13.37 -10.35 -11.63
C SER A 107 12.03 -9.76 -12.07
N ALA A 108 10.92 -10.40 -11.68
CA ALA A 108 9.58 -9.83 -11.85
C ALA A 108 9.42 -8.48 -11.11
N LEU A 109 10.13 -8.30 -9.99
CA LEU A 109 10.20 -7.07 -9.19
C LEU A 109 11.27 -6.10 -9.71
N HIS A 110 11.35 -5.93 -11.03
CA HIS A 110 12.37 -5.13 -11.71
C HIS A 110 12.40 -3.63 -11.32
N ILE A 111 11.36 -3.15 -10.64
CA ILE A 111 11.26 -1.78 -10.08
C ILE A 111 11.99 -1.63 -8.73
N ILE A 112 12.39 -2.75 -8.12
CA ILE A 112 13.15 -2.77 -6.88
C ILE A 112 14.65 -2.79 -7.23
N PRO A 113 15.47 -1.87 -6.69
CA PRO A 113 16.90 -1.84 -6.98
C PRO A 113 17.60 -3.14 -6.57
N LYS A 114 18.69 -3.50 -7.27
CA LYS A 114 19.46 -4.72 -7.01
C LYS A 114 20.15 -4.73 -5.65
N GLU A 115 20.38 -3.57 -5.07
CA GLU A 115 20.90 -3.37 -3.71
C GLU A 115 19.84 -3.65 -2.64
N THR A 116 18.59 -3.91 -3.04
CA THR A 116 17.49 -4.28 -2.15
C THR A 116 17.14 -5.75 -2.32
N THR A 117 17.22 -6.50 -1.23
CA THR A 117 16.70 -7.87 -1.16
C THR A 117 15.20 -7.84 -0.86
N ALA A 118 14.42 -8.61 -1.62
CA ALA A 118 12.96 -8.66 -1.53
C ALA A 118 12.48 -10.07 -1.20
N ILE A 119 11.87 -10.24 -0.03
CA ILE A 119 11.31 -11.53 0.43
C ILE A 119 9.79 -11.45 0.35
N PRO A 120 9.14 -12.01 -0.70
CA PRO A 120 7.69 -12.00 -0.84
C PRO A 120 7.04 -13.15 -0.03
N GLY A 121 5.73 -13.32 -0.07
CA GLY A 121 5.03 -14.49 0.50
C GLY A 121 5.07 -14.54 2.02
N LEU A 122 5.04 -13.37 2.67
CA LEU A 122 5.34 -13.26 4.10
C LEU A 122 4.40 -14.05 5.00
N VAL A 123 3.11 -14.09 4.71
CA VAL A 123 2.13 -14.86 5.49
C VAL A 123 2.46 -16.36 5.48
N GLY A 124 2.96 -16.88 4.35
CA GLY A 124 3.44 -18.26 4.25
C GLY A 124 4.77 -18.52 4.93
N LYS A 125 5.48 -17.49 5.42
CA LYS A 125 6.86 -17.59 5.94
C LYS A 125 6.97 -17.21 7.42
N SER A 126 6.13 -16.30 7.88
CA SER A 126 6.17 -15.71 9.22
C SER A 126 4.77 -15.74 9.84
N SER A 127 4.60 -16.57 10.87
CA SER A 127 3.35 -16.60 11.67
C SER A 127 3.13 -15.29 12.43
N THR A 128 4.22 -14.58 12.75
CA THR A 128 4.12 -13.26 13.37
C THR A 128 3.51 -12.24 12.40
N ILE A 129 3.94 -12.24 11.13
CA ILE A 129 3.33 -11.39 10.09
C ILE A 129 1.90 -11.81 9.77
N GLU A 130 1.60 -13.10 9.71
CA GLU A 130 0.23 -13.61 9.56
C GLU A 130 -0.69 -12.99 10.62
N ARG A 131 -0.29 -13.03 11.90
CA ARG A 131 -1.05 -12.40 12.99
C ARG A 131 -1.15 -10.88 12.85
N ILE A 132 -0.06 -10.18 12.52
CA ILE A 132 -0.05 -8.72 12.36
C ILE A 132 -0.93 -8.29 11.18
N CYS A 133 -1.02 -9.09 10.13
CA CYS A 133 -1.92 -8.84 9.00
C CYS A 133 -3.39 -8.71 9.46
N GLU A 134 -3.77 -9.40 10.53
CA GLU A 134 -5.10 -9.35 11.14
C GLU A 134 -5.24 -8.33 12.27
N ASP A 135 -4.25 -7.46 12.48
CA ASP A 135 -4.31 -6.44 13.53
C ASP A 135 -5.62 -5.62 13.46
N PRO A 136 -6.29 -5.36 14.60
CA PRO A 136 -7.57 -4.65 14.62
C PRO A 136 -7.57 -3.29 13.91
N VAL A 137 -6.46 -2.54 13.95
CA VAL A 137 -6.39 -1.24 13.24
C VAL A 137 -6.38 -1.44 11.74
N LEU A 138 -5.62 -2.43 11.25
CA LEU A 138 -5.55 -2.75 9.83
C LEU A 138 -6.87 -3.33 9.33
N ASP A 139 -7.55 -4.12 10.16
CA ASP A 139 -8.85 -4.69 9.86
C ASP A 139 -9.93 -3.60 9.68
N ALA A 140 -9.97 -2.64 10.62
CA ALA A 140 -10.89 -1.51 10.54
C ALA A 140 -10.60 -0.62 9.31
N LEU A 141 -9.31 -0.40 8.99
CA LEU A 141 -8.90 0.35 7.81
C LEU A 141 -9.28 -0.37 6.51
N ARG A 142 -9.02 -1.68 6.38
CA ARG A 142 -9.45 -2.49 5.23
C ARG A 142 -10.95 -2.43 5.03
N THR A 143 -11.71 -2.64 6.10
CA THR A 143 -13.17 -2.61 6.06
C THR A 143 -13.67 -1.25 5.57
N HIS A 144 -13.12 -0.16 6.08
CA HIS A 144 -13.58 1.18 5.68
C HIS A 144 -13.15 1.57 4.26
N ILE A 145 -11.92 1.24 3.87
CA ILE A 145 -11.30 1.76 2.65
C ILE A 145 -11.64 0.88 1.43
N LEU A 146 -11.62 -0.44 1.60
CA LEU A 146 -11.53 -1.40 0.49
C LEU A 146 -12.73 -2.34 0.37
N GLU A 147 -13.58 -2.44 1.39
CA GLU A 147 -14.77 -3.30 1.33
C GLU A 147 -15.80 -2.70 0.36
N ASP A 148 -16.36 -3.55 -0.51
CA ASP A 148 -17.41 -3.18 -1.43
C ASP A 148 -18.76 -3.67 -0.89
N ARG A 149 -19.61 -2.75 -0.45
CA ARG A 149 -21.02 -3.01 -0.13
C ARG A 149 -21.92 -2.41 -1.21
N PHE A 150 -22.77 -3.24 -1.80
CA PHE A 150 -23.65 -2.82 -2.88
C PHE A 150 -24.93 -3.65 -2.91
N THR A 151 -25.92 -3.15 -3.63
CA THR A 151 -27.21 -3.83 -3.83
C THR A 151 -27.39 -4.15 -5.30
N VAL A 152 -27.85 -5.35 -5.60
CA VAL A 152 -28.22 -5.78 -6.94
C VAL A 152 -29.75 -5.93 -7.01
N ILE A 153 -30.37 -5.35 -8.04
CA ILE A 153 -31.81 -5.52 -8.31
C ILE A 153 -32.01 -6.85 -9.04
N ARG A 154 -32.85 -7.72 -8.48
CA ARG A 154 -33.25 -9.01 -9.03
C ARG A 154 -34.76 -9.02 -9.18
N GLU A 155 -35.26 -8.45 -10.29
CA GLU A 155 -36.69 -8.20 -10.50
C GLU A 155 -37.27 -7.44 -9.29
N ASP A 156 -38.06 -8.12 -8.47
CA ASP A 156 -38.80 -7.58 -7.32
C ASP A 156 -37.96 -7.55 -6.03
N PHE A 157 -36.73 -8.07 -6.06
CA PHE A 157 -35.86 -8.25 -4.91
C PHE A 157 -34.64 -7.32 -4.95
N LEU A 158 -34.24 -6.84 -3.78
CA LEU A 158 -32.97 -6.16 -3.55
C LEU A 158 -32.03 -7.12 -2.82
N GLU A 159 -30.95 -7.50 -3.49
CA GLU A 159 -29.94 -8.43 -2.98
C GLU A 159 -28.75 -7.63 -2.46
N GLU A 160 -28.55 -7.60 -1.13
CA GLU A 160 -27.39 -6.98 -0.52
C GLU A 160 -26.14 -7.86 -0.67
N ASN A 161 -25.05 -7.25 -1.11
CA ASN A 161 -23.80 -7.92 -1.37
C ASN A 161 -22.62 -7.22 -0.72
N VAL A 162 -21.66 -8.03 -0.30
CA VAL A 162 -20.39 -7.62 0.30
C VAL A 162 -19.27 -8.36 -0.42
N ILE A 163 -18.24 -7.63 -0.84
CA ILE A 163 -16.97 -8.19 -1.29
C ILE A 163 -15.86 -7.66 -0.37
N GLU A 164 -15.26 -8.57 0.37
CA GLU A 164 -14.20 -8.29 1.33
C GLU A 164 -12.85 -8.00 0.66
N PRO A 165 -11.95 -7.23 1.29
CA PRO A 165 -10.61 -6.94 0.76
C PRO A 165 -9.68 -8.16 0.73
N LEU A 166 -8.66 -8.10 -0.12
CA LEU A 166 -7.61 -9.14 -0.23
C LEU A 166 -6.24 -8.60 0.18
N LEU A 167 -5.36 -9.49 0.65
CA LEU A 167 -3.92 -9.25 0.70
C LEU A 167 -3.34 -9.43 -0.71
N SER A 168 -2.90 -8.33 -1.32
CA SER A 168 -2.29 -8.34 -2.65
C SER A 168 -0.90 -8.96 -2.63
N ILE A 169 -0.03 -8.47 -1.75
CA ILE A 169 1.33 -8.96 -1.56
C ILE A 169 1.80 -8.63 -0.14
N GLY A 170 2.47 -9.59 0.48
CA GLY A 170 3.29 -9.36 1.67
C GLY A 170 4.75 -9.43 1.28
N ILE A 171 5.54 -8.38 1.54
CA ILE A 171 6.95 -8.33 1.09
C ILE A 171 7.85 -7.61 2.09
N THR A 172 8.94 -8.27 2.48
CA THR A 172 10.00 -7.66 3.28
C THR A 172 11.09 -7.13 2.37
N LEU A 173 11.53 -5.90 2.60
CA LEU A 173 12.58 -5.24 1.86
C LEU A 173 13.77 -4.97 2.78
N HIS A 174 14.94 -5.50 2.42
CA HIS A 174 16.22 -5.18 3.05
C HIS A 174 16.98 -4.26 2.11
N ILE A 175 16.96 -2.97 2.40
CA ILE A 175 17.49 -1.93 1.52
C ILE A 175 18.92 -1.61 1.96
N GLY A 176 19.89 -2.15 1.22
CA GLY A 176 21.31 -2.00 1.54
C GLY A 176 21.90 -0.65 1.13
N TYR A 177 23.12 -0.41 1.60
CA TYR A 177 23.92 0.74 1.20
C TYR A 177 24.02 0.88 -0.33
N GLY A 178 23.90 2.12 -0.81
CA GLY A 178 24.02 2.46 -2.22
C GLY A 178 22.73 2.23 -3.01
N ALA A 179 21.68 1.66 -2.40
CA ALA A 179 20.39 1.53 -3.06
C ALA A 179 19.91 2.90 -3.56
N PRO A 180 19.69 3.07 -4.87
CA PRO A 180 19.18 4.32 -5.42
C PRO A 180 17.76 4.56 -4.94
N ARG A 181 17.36 5.83 -4.86
CA ARG A 181 15.95 6.15 -4.64
C ARG A 181 15.11 5.62 -5.80
N GLN A 182 13.85 5.30 -5.53
CA GLN A 182 12.88 5.05 -6.57
C GLN A 182 12.40 6.37 -7.19
N ARG A 183 11.85 6.28 -8.41
CA ARG A 183 11.07 7.39 -8.97
C ARG A 183 9.76 7.47 -8.22
N LEU A 184 9.22 8.68 -8.04
CA LEU A 184 7.90 8.83 -7.44
C LEU A 184 6.86 8.14 -8.33
N HIS A 185 6.07 7.27 -7.73
CA HIS A 185 5.04 6.46 -8.39
C HIS A 185 3.82 6.30 -7.50
N ARG A 186 2.75 5.79 -8.09
CA ARG A 186 1.54 5.31 -7.43
C ARG A 186 1.47 3.80 -7.62
N ASP A 187 1.11 3.07 -6.57
CA ASP A 187 1.07 1.60 -6.60
C ASP A 187 -0.14 1.08 -7.36
N ASP A 188 -1.26 1.81 -7.31
CA ASP A 188 -2.50 1.42 -7.99
C ASP A 188 -2.43 1.46 -9.53
N ASN A 189 -1.34 2.01 -10.06
CA ASN A 189 -0.99 1.88 -11.48
C ASN A 189 -0.81 0.43 -11.91
N VAL A 190 -0.47 -0.49 -10.99
CA VAL A 190 -0.35 -1.93 -11.30
C VAL A 190 -1.68 -2.51 -11.80
N HIS A 191 -2.81 -1.95 -11.36
CA HIS A 191 -4.16 -2.30 -11.83
C HIS A 191 -4.71 -1.33 -12.87
N GLY A 192 -3.89 -0.38 -13.36
CA GLY A 192 -4.31 0.60 -14.36
C GLY A 192 -5.36 1.59 -13.86
N VAL A 193 -5.42 1.85 -12.54
CA VAL A 193 -6.37 2.80 -11.96
C VAL A 193 -6.15 4.20 -12.53
N ARG A 194 -7.25 4.87 -12.86
CA ARG A 194 -7.24 6.24 -13.42
C ARG A 194 -7.82 7.21 -12.40
N HIS A 195 -7.20 8.37 -12.28
CA HIS A 195 -7.55 9.37 -11.28
C HIS A 195 -8.29 10.53 -11.95
N ASP A 196 -9.51 10.27 -12.42
CA ASP A 196 -10.38 11.29 -13.00
C ASP A 196 -11.33 11.89 -11.96
N GLY A 197 -11.56 13.21 -12.04
CA GLY A 197 -12.53 13.88 -11.18
C GLY A 197 -12.20 13.87 -9.67
N PRO A 198 -13.19 14.13 -8.80
CA PRO A 198 -12.95 14.26 -7.37
C PRO A 198 -12.64 12.91 -6.72
N TRP A 199 -11.70 12.94 -5.78
CA TRP A 199 -11.38 11.80 -4.93
C TRP A 199 -12.55 11.44 -4.00
N SER A 200 -12.72 10.13 -3.74
CA SER A 200 -13.59 9.59 -2.69
C SER A 200 -13.09 8.21 -2.26
N TRP A 201 -13.49 7.74 -1.07
CA TRP A 201 -13.15 6.40 -0.57
C TRP A 201 -13.53 5.27 -1.54
N LYS A 202 -14.63 5.41 -2.27
CA LYS A 202 -15.07 4.42 -3.27
C LYS A 202 -14.08 4.24 -4.44
N LYS A 203 -13.19 5.22 -4.66
CA LYS A 203 -12.13 5.15 -5.68
C LYS A 203 -10.81 4.61 -5.15
N ALA A 204 -10.66 4.42 -3.83
CA ALA A 204 -9.46 3.81 -3.29
C ALA A 204 -9.40 2.33 -3.69
N SER A 205 -8.44 1.96 -4.53
CA SER A 205 -8.24 0.58 -4.99
C SER A 205 -7.37 -0.24 -4.04
N GLN A 206 -6.43 0.44 -3.37
CA GLN A 206 -5.38 -0.19 -2.58
C GLN A 206 -4.89 0.77 -1.48
N PHE A 207 -4.43 0.19 -0.37
CA PHE A 207 -3.56 0.88 0.56
C PHE A 207 -2.44 -0.07 1.03
N ALA A 208 -1.33 0.52 1.47
CA ALA A 208 -0.19 -0.21 1.97
C ALA A 208 0.08 0.15 3.44
N CYS A 209 0.63 -0.81 4.18
CA CYS A 209 1.18 -0.65 5.51
C CYS A 209 2.67 -1.06 5.47
N LEU A 210 3.57 -0.10 5.63
CA LEU A 210 5.02 -0.32 5.64
C LEU A 210 5.55 -0.20 7.06
N ILE A 211 5.75 -1.36 7.71
CA ILE A 211 6.24 -1.46 9.09
C ILE A 211 7.76 -1.34 9.09
N ALA A 212 8.28 -0.42 9.89
CA ALA A 212 9.72 -0.26 10.09
C ALA A 212 10.29 -1.41 10.92
N GLY A 213 11.13 -2.25 10.33
CA GLY A 213 11.89 -3.28 11.05
C GLY A 213 13.16 -2.74 11.71
N THR A 214 13.69 -1.62 11.20
CA THR A 214 14.82 -0.87 11.76
C THR A 214 14.47 0.60 11.88
N GLU A 215 15.31 1.36 12.59
CA GLU A 215 15.22 2.82 12.53
C GLU A 215 15.30 3.27 11.07
N THR A 216 14.34 4.08 10.67
CA THR A 216 14.19 4.59 9.32
C THR A 216 14.43 6.08 9.37
N THR A 217 15.49 6.53 8.70
CA THR A 217 15.85 7.94 8.57
C THR A 217 15.94 8.30 7.10
N ARG A 218 15.92 9.59 6.80
CA ARG A 218 16.14 10.06 5.44
C ARG A 218 17.43 9.51 4.83
N GLU A 219 18.52 9.51 5.57
CA GLU A 219 19.86 9.12 5.09
C GLU A 219 19.94 7.65 4.72
N ASN A 220 19.24 6.77 5.47
CA ASN A 220 19.18 5.34 5.20
C ASN A 220 18.04 4.95 4.23
N GLY A 221 17.42 5.95 3.60
CA GLY A 221 16.49 5.75 2.50
C GLY A 221 15.03 5.66 2.91
N ALA A 222 14.60 6.39 3.95
CA ALA A 222 13.18 6.53 4.30
C ALA A 222 12.29 6.73 3.07
N THR A 223 11.08 6.16 3.13
CA THR A 223 10.12 6.26 2.02
C THR A 223 9.80 7.73 1.78
N MET A 224 10.06 8.20 0.56
CA MET A 224 9.67 9.52 0.09
C MET A 224 8.16 9.51 -0.14
N PHE A 225 7.48 10.56 0.28
CA PHE A 225 6.03 10.65 0.23
C PHE A 225 5.57 12.07 -0.09
N VAL A 226 4.50 12.20 -0.86
CA VAL A 226 3.90 13.49 -1.23
C VAL A 226 2.49 13.59 -0.64
N PRO A 227 2.29 14.22 0.53
CA PRO A 227 0.99 14.36 1.16
C PRO A 227 -0.06 15.03 0.25
N GLY A 228 -1.28 14.51 0.27
CA GLY A 228 -2.41 15.02 -0.50
C GLY A 228 -2.43 14.60 -1.97
N SER A 229 -1.41 13.86 -2.44
CA SER A 229 -1.27 13.50 -3.86
C SER A 229 -2.24 12.43 -4.35
N HIS A 230 -2.91 11.70 -3.47
CA HIS A 230 -4.04 10.81 -3.79
C HIS A 230 -5.23 11.53 -4.43
N ARG A 231 -5.32 12.86 -4.26
CA ARG A 231 -6.40 13.69 -4.81
C ARG A 231 -6.07 14.27 -6.18
N TRP A 232 -4.86 14.06 -6.68
CA TRP A 232 -4.41 14.66 -7.94
C TRP A 232 -4.82 13.80 -9.12
N ASP A 233 -5.10 14.44 -10.25
CA ASP A 233 -5.34 13.74 -11.51
C ASP A 233 -4.07 13.06 -12.04
N ASP A 234 -4.20 12.33 -13.15
CA ASP A 234 -3.08 11.63 -13.80
C ASP A 234 -2.15 12.58 -14.60
N VAL A 235 -2.46 13.89 -14.65
CA VAL A 235 -1.70 14.89 -15.42
C VAL A 235 -0.72 15.65 -14.54
N ARG A 236 -1.11 15.96 -13.30
CA ARG A 236 -0.27 16.64 -12.32
C ARG A 236 0.93 15.77 -11.94
N ARG A 237 2.11 16.39 -11.99
CA ARG A 237 3.37 15.76 -11.60
C ARG A 237 3.79 16.23 -10.21
N PRO A 238 4.41 15.36 -9.39
CA PRO A 238 5.03 15.80 -8.15
C PRO A 238 6.27 16.64 -8.44
N GLU A 239 6.41 17.72 -7.68
CA GLU A 239 7.63 18.52 -7.57
C GLU A 239 8.48 18.01 -6.40
N MET A 240 9.79 18.23 -6.43
CA MET A 240 10.68 17.66 -5.42
C MET A 240 10.49 18.34 -4.05
N GLU A 241 10.07 19.59 -4.07
CA GLU A 241 9.77 20.44 -2.92
C GLU A 241 8.50 19.99 -2.17
N GLU A 242 7.69 19.12 -2.79
CA GLU A 242 6.48 18.55 -2.17
C GLU A 242 6.78 17.23 -1.45
N VAL A 243 8.02 16.74 -1.51
CA VAL A 243 8.44 15.45 -0.94
C VAL A 243 8.80 15.61 0.53
N CYS A 244 8.28 14.72 1.37
CA CYS A 244 8.72 14.48 2.74
C CYS A 244 9.20 13.03 2.91
N PHE A 245 9.71 12.69 4.09
CA PHE A 245 10.31 11.38 4.38
C PHE A 245 9.57 10.70 5.54
N ALA A 246 9.21 9.43 5.36
CA ALA A 246 8.58 8.62 6.39
C ALA A 246 9.62 8.09 7.39
N GLU A 247 10.16 8.98 8.22
CA GLU A 247 11.12 8.63 9.26
C GLU A 247 10.40 7.97 10.43
N MET A 248 10.88 6.80 10.87
CA MET A 248 10.13 5.93 11.76
C MET A 248 11.06 5.19 12.72
N LYS A 249 10.63 5.07 13.97
CA LYS A 249 11.21 4.11 14.92
C LYS A 249 10.79 2.69 14.53
N PRO A 250 11.59 1.65 14.85
CA PRO A 250 11.17 0.26 14.68
C PRO A 250 9.79 0.02 15.30
N GLY A 251 8.93 -0.69 14.58
CA GLY A 251 7.57 -1.03 15.01
C GLY A 251 6.51 0.02 14.67
N SER A 252 6.93 1.21 14.22
CA SER A 252 6.01 2.17 13.60
C SER A 252 5.73 1.77 12.14
N ALA A 253 4.61 2.21 11.58
CA ALA A 253 4.26 1.92 10.20
C ALA A 253 3.69 3.11 9.45
N LEU A 254 4.13 3.30 8.20
CA LEU A 254 3.46 4.20 7.27
C LEU A 254 2.27 3.47 6.66
N VAL A 255 1.06 3.98 6.89
CA VAL A 255 -0.15 3.55 6.20
C VAL A 255 -0.52 4.60 5.17
N PHE A 256 -0.64 4.22 3.89
CA PHE A 256 -0.95 5.18 2.83
C PHE A 256 -1.76 4.57 1.68
N LEU A 257 -2.57 5.41 1.03
CA LEU A 257 -3.34 5.06 -0.16
C LEU A 257 -2.41 4.89 -1.36
N ALA A 258 -2.62 3.86 -2.17
CA ALA A 258 -1.79 3.57 -3.33
C ALA A 258 -1.77 4.69 -4.38
N ALA A 259 -2.80 5.55 -4.40
CA ALA A 259 -2.91 6.74 -5.24
C ALA A 259 -1.93 7.87 -4.83
N CYS A 260 -1.23 7.76 -3.70
CA CYS A 260 -0.23 8.73 -3.30
C CYS A 260 1.08 8.52 -4.08
N TYR A 261 1.66 9.63 -4.56
CA TYR A 261 3.02 9.63 -5.05
C TYR A 261 4.00 9.35 -3.91
N HIS A 262 4.79 8.29 -4.08
CA HIS A 262 5.78 7.87 -3.10
C HIS A 262 6.92 7.08 -3.78
N GLY A 263 7.93 6.69 -3.01
CA GLY A 263 8.95 5.74 -3.44
C GLY A 263 10.07 5.59 -2.41
N GLY A 264 10.80 4.46 -2.44
CA GLY A 264 11.94 4.24 -1.56
C GLY A 264 13.01 5.33 -1.69
N GLY A 265 13.54 5.83 -0.57
CA GLY A 265 14.63 6.80 -0.56
C GLY A 265 15.98 6.18 -0.92
N HIS A 266 16.98 7.03 -1.14
CA HIS A 266 18.35 6.59 -1.37
C HIS A 266 18.99 6.20 -0.04
N ASN A 267 19.55 5.00 0.06
CA ASN A 267 20.35 4.61 1.22
C ASN A 267 21.82 5.02 1.02
N SER A 268 22.20 6.10 1.69
CA SER A 268 23.55 6.68 1.67
C SER A 268 24.44 6.21 2.83
N VAL A 269 23.88 5.48 3.80
CA VAL A 269 24.59 5.10 5.02
C VAL A 269 25.33 3.79 4.81
N LYS A 270 26.66 3.87 4.84
CA LYS A 270 27.56 2.72 4.67
C LYS A 270 27.26 1.63 5.71
N ASP A 271 27.30 0.38 5.27
CA ASP A 271 27.10 -0.81 6.11
C ASP A 271 25.71 -0.86 6.80
N SER A 272 24.74 -0.05 6.34
CA SER A 272 23.37 -0.08 6.84
C SER A 272 22.45 -0.93 5.97
N ILE A 273 21.45 -1.53 6.61
CA ILE A 273 20.31 -2.19 5.95
C ILE A 273 19.05 -1.63 6.57
N ARG A 274 18.26 -0.86 5.79
CA ARG A 274 16.93 -0.44 6.22
C ARG A 274 15.95 -1.58 5.95
N LYS A 275 15.37 -2.15 7.01
CA LYS A 275 14.38 -3.22 6.92
C LYS A 275 12.98 -2.65 6.98
N ILE A 276 12.14 -2.98 5.99
CA ILE A 276 10.72 -2.64 5.95
C ILE A 276 9.92 -3.93 5.72
N HIS A 277 8.80 -4.10 6.40
CA HIS A 277 7.83 -5.18 6.18
C HIS A 277 6.56 -4.57 5.61
N GLY A 278 6.26 -4.85 4.34
CA GLY A 278 5.13 -4.30 3.62
C GLY A 278 3.96 -5.27 3.56
N LEU A 279 2.76 -4.78 3.88
CA LEU A 279 1.48 -5.43 3.66
C LEU A 279 0.63 -4.54 2.75
N PHE A 280 0.30 -5.04 1.57
CA PHE A 280 -0.44 -4.30 0.55
C PHE A 280 -1.81 -4.93 0.36
N PHE A 281 -2.87 -4.15 0.57
CA PHE A 281 -4.25 -4.63 0.54
C PHE A 281 -5.02 -3.99 -0.62
N ILE A 282 -5.84 -4.79 -1.30
CA ILE A 282 -6.62 -4.36 -2.47
C ILE A 282 -8.10 -4.66 -2.27
N ARG A 283 -8.98 -4.04 -3.07
CA ARG A 283 -10.40 -4.44 -3.13
C ARG A 283 -10.50 -5.90 -3.63
N GLY A 284 -11.49 -6.66 -3.13
CA GLY A 284 -11.65 -8.08 -3.49
C GLY A 284 -12.05 -8.35 -4.94
N THR A 285 -12.41 -7.31 -5.69
CA THR A 285 -12.68 -7.38 -7.13
C THR A 285 -11.41 -7.36 -7.99
N MET A 286 -10.23 -7.19 -7.38
CA MET A 286 -8.97 -6.96 -8.08
C MET A 286 -8.04 -8.18 -7.98
N ARG A 287 -7.17 -8.35 -9.00
CA ARG A 287 -6.15 -9.40 -9.01
C ARG A 287 -5.00 -9.02 -8.08
N THR A 288 -4.56 -9.95 -7.24
CA THR A 288 -3.39 -9.79 -6.36
C THR A 288 -2.08 -9.70 -7.15
N GLU A 289 -1.15 -8.87 -6.67
CA GLU A 289 0.20 -8.76 -7.24
C GLU A 289 1.02 -10.04 -7.02
N GLU A 290 0.89 -10.63 -5.84
CA GLU A 290 1.42 -11.95 -5.52
C GLU A 290 0.31 -12.99 -5.63
N ASN A 291 0.59 -14.11 -6.30
CA ASN A 291 -0.37 -15.20 -6.39
C ASN A 291 -0.40 -15.97 -5.06
N GLN A 292 -1.31 -15.56 -4.16
CA GLN A 292 -1.42 -16.11 -2.81
C GLN A 292 -1.69 -17.62 -2.80
N PHE A 293 -2.43 -18.14 -3.79
CA PHE A 293 -2.71 -19.58 -3.92
C PHE A 293 -1.47 -20.44 -4.15
N LEU A 294 -0.38 -19.83 -4.65
CA LEU A 294 0.90 -20.49 -4.93
C LEU A 294 2.02 -20.06 -3.97
N ALA A 295 1.93 -18.84 -3.43
CA ALA A 295 2.93 -18.27 -2.55
C ALA A 295 2.86 -18.86 -1.13
N VAL A 296 1.66 -19.21 -0.66
CA VAL A 296 1.44 -19.79 0.66
C VAL A 296 1.41 -21.33 0.54
N PRO A 297 2.29 -22.07 1.25
CA PRO A 297 2.26 -23.53 1.22
C PRO A 297 0.91 -24.10 1.67
N ARG A 298 0.41 -25.11 0.96
CA ARG A 298 -0.87 -25.78 1.28
C ARG A 298 -0.91 -26.29 2.73
N SER A 299 0.19 -26.84 3.22
CA SER A 299 0.30 -27.31 4.61
C SER A 299 0.13 -26.21 5.66
N LYS A 300 0.35 -24.94 5.29
CA LYS A 300 0.12 -23.79 6.18
C LYS A 300 -1.30 -23.25 6.04
N VAL A 301 -1.79 -23.06 4.80
CA VAL A 301 -3.12 -22.47 4.59
C VAL A 301 -4.25 -23.31 5.18
N LEU A 302 -4.11 -24.63 5.25
CA LEU A 302 -5.08 -25.52 5.91
C LEU A 302 -5.22 -25.25 7.43
N GLY A 303 -4.23 -24.64 8.07
CA GLY A 303 -4.27 -24.26 9.48
C GLY A 303 -4.70 -22.82 9.72
N MET A 304 -4.98 -22.04 8.66
CA MET A 304 -5.33 -20.63 8.77
C MET A 304 -6.80 -20.45 9.12
N ASN A 305 -7.10 -19.35 9.82
CA ASN A 305 -8.47 -19.03 10.21
C ASN A 305 -9.27 -18.46 9.02
N ASP A 306 -10.60 -18.37 9.18
CA ASP A 306 -11.53 -17.83 8.19
C ASP A 306 -11.18 -16.45 7.64
N LYS A 307 -10.64 -15.57 8.48
CA LYS A 307 -10.28 -14.20 8.09
C LYS A 307 -9.06 -14.23 7.17
N MET A 308 -8.01 -14.97 7.54
CA MET A 308 -6.83 -15.14 6.70
C MET A 308 -7.17 -15.87 5.39
N LEU A 309 -8.03 -16.89 5.43
CA LEU A 309 -8.52 -17.55 4.21
C LEU A 309 -9.25 -16.55 3.28
N GLY A 310 -10.05 -15.64 3.86
CA GLY A 310 -10.64 -14.51 3.13
C GLY A 310 -9.59 -13.59 2.51
N LEU A 311 -8.63 -13.12 3.30
CA LEU A 311 -7.56 -12.24 2.81
C LEU A 311 -6.71 -12.85 1.69
N LEU A 312 -6.50 -14.18 1.74
CA LEU A 312 -5.74 -14.90 0.71
C LEU A 312 -6.59 -15.29 -0.52
N GLY A 313 -7.90 -15.03 -0.51
CA GLY A 313 -8.82 -15.30 -1.62
C GLY A 313 -9.35 -16.74 -1.68
N TYR A 314 -9.20 -17.53 -0.61
CA TYR A 314 -9.73 -18.89 -0.50
C TYR A 314 -11.19 -18.95 -0.05
N LYS A 315 -11.74 -17.84 0.43
CA LYS A 315 -13.14 -17.74 0.84
C LYS A 315 -13.89 -16.85 -0.15
N LYS A 316 -15.06 -17.31 -0.62
CA LYS A 316 -15.87 -16.49 -1.51
C LYS A 316 -16.56 -15.35 -0.73
N PRO A 317 -16.78 -14.18 -1.35
CA PRO A 317 -17.67 -13.14 -0.83
C PRO A 317 -19.14 -13.56 -0.94
N THR A 318 -20.10 -12.68 -0.65
CA THR A 318 -21.53 -13.01 -0.83
C THR A 318 -21.86 -13.35 -2.30
N THR A 319 -21.17 -12.70 -3.24
CA THR A 319 -21.28 -12.97 -4.69
C THR A 319 -20.59 -14.27 -5.13
N VAL A 320 -20.74 -14.61 -6.41
CA VAL A 320 -20.10 -15.77 -7.06
C VAL A 320 -18.72 -15.39 -7.59
N LEU A 321 -17.76 -15.15 -6.69
CA LEU A 321 -16.36 -14.87 -7.01
C LEU A 321 -15.46 -15.87 -6.28
N GLY A 322 -14.44 -16.39 -6.98
CA GLY A 322 -13.45 -17.30 -6.36
C GLY A 322 -13.98 -18.69 -6.01
N ILE A 323 -15.09 -19.14 -6.60
CA ILE A 323 -15.67 -20.47 -6.33
C ILE A 323 -14.83 -21.62 -6.93
N VAL A 324 -14.99 -22.82 -6.38
CA VAL A 324 -14.45 -24.07 -6.93
C VAL A 324 -15.58 -25.11 -6.97
N GLU A 325 -15.81 -25.73 -8.14
CA GLU A 325 -16.83 -26.79 -8.32
C GLU A 325 -18.20 -26.44 -7.71
N ASN A 326 -18.68 -25.20 -7.93
CA ASN A 326 -19.96 -24.69 -7.43
C ASN A 326 -20.06 -24.52 -5.89
N ASP A 327 -18.95 -24.44 -5.17
CA ASP A 327 -18.93 -24.12 -3.74
C ASP A 327 -17.86 -23.10 -3.35
N ASP A 328 -17.95 -22.63 -2.10
CA ASP A 328 -16.92 -21.86 -1.41
C ASP A 328 -15.74 -22.77 -1.05
N PRO A 329 -14.53 -22.53 -1.61
CA PRO A 329 -13.40 -23.42 -1.36
C PRO A 329 -13.00 -23.48 0.12
N SER A 330 -13.31 -22.46 0.93
CA SER A 330 -12.94 -22.47 2.35
C SER A 330 -13.76 -23.45 3.20
N LYS A 331 -14.87 -24.01 2.69
CA LYS A 331 -15.70 -24.98 3.42
C LYS A 331 -15.08 -26.37 3.50
N ASP A 332 -14.30 -26.75 2.48
CA ASP A 332 -13.62 -28.05 2.36
C ASP A 332 -12.30 -27.86 1.60
N LEU A 333 -11.41 -27.05 2.16
CA LEU A 333 -10.16 -26.69 1.47
C LEU A 333 -9.22 -27.90 1.30
N GLU A 334 -9.23 -28.82 2.27
CA GLU A 334 -8.48 -30.07 2.21
C GLU A 334 -8.97 -30.95 1.04
N GLY A 335 -10.28 -31.20 0.97
CA GLY A 335 -10.85 -31.98 -0.14
C GLY A 335 -10.68 -31.29 -1.49
N VAL A 336 -10.71 -29.95 -1.57
CA VAL A 336 -10.37 -29.21 -2.80
C VAL A 336 -8.95 -29.53 -3.24
N PHE A 337 -7.97 -29.50 -2.33
CA PHE A 337 -6.59 -29.80 -2.69
C PHE A 337 -6.37 -31.25 -3.09
N ASP A 338 -7.03 -32.20 -2.42
CA ASP A 338 -6.94 -33.62 -2.77
C ASP A 338 -7.42 -33.91 -4.19
N ARG A 339 -8.51 -33.24 -4.62
CA ARG A 339 -9.07 -33.40 -5.98
C ARG A 339 -8.14 -32.87 -7.08
N ILE A 340 -7.30 -31.88 -6.79
CA ILE A 340 -6.35 -31.26 -7.75
C ILE A 340 -5.06 -32.09 -7.88
N MET A 341 -4.79 -33.02 -6.97
CA MET A 341 -3.58 -33.85 -6.96
C MET A 341 -3.71 -35.15 -7.77
N LEU A 342 -4.88 -35.40 -8.36
CA LEU A 342 -5.16 -36.49 -9.30
C LEU A 342 -5.02 -35.98 -10.74
#